data_AF-A0A7K7BG39-F1
#
_entry.id   AF-A0A7K7BG39-F1
#
_cell.length_a   1.000
_cell.length_b   1.000
_cell.length_c   1.000
_cell.angle_alpha   90.00
_cell.angle_beta   90.00
_cell.angle_gamma   90.00
#
_symmetry.space_group_name_H-M   'P 1'
#
loop_
_entity.id
_entity.type
_entity.pdbx_description
1 polymer ?
#
loop_
_entity_poly.entity_id
_entity_poly.type
_entity_poly.pdbx_seq_one_letter_code
_entity_poly.pdbx_strand_id
1 'polypeptide(L)'
;KDSEWRLVQAQQKIRELAINIRMKEELITELIKTGKDAQALNKQYCQKISRLEQEAEQVRAELNDSQKQLQELEGKELWDPGEKHKLQEYRTRVAAAQSKAQVLSKKKQATERLVSLSTQSEKRVQELERNIQLMRRQQGQLQKRLREESEQKRRLETEMNKRQHRVKVGARRSSWDRAECELKTTGRAVEATGREGSSDGASDCPGEHQAGERMVGTADRLFKHLVLQALTDDIVRVSSRLEHLEKELTEKNGQLRHGSAHDQQQIRQEINSLRQEKDQLLKQRLELDNKLRQGTLLSPEEERILFQLDEAIEALDAAIEYKNESITCRQRVLRASASLLSQCEMNLMAKLSYLSSSETRALLCKYFDKVVTLREEQHRQHIAFSELEMQLEEQQQLVYWLEAAVERQRLELDRQLTLQQKEHEQNLQLLL
;
A
#
# COMPACT_ATOMS: atom_id res chain seq x y z
N LYS A 1 -35.17 -4.86 -13.14
CA LYS A 1 -33.86 -5.46 -13.47
C LYS A 1 -32.74 -4.41 -13.46
N ASP A 2 -32.58 -3.55 -14.48
CA ASP A 2 -31.55 -2.48 -14.46
C ASP A 2 -31.68 -1.48 -13.30
N SER A 3 -32.92 -1.10 -12.96
CA SER A 3 -33.20 -0.17 -11.86
C SER A 3 -32.87 -0.74 -10.48
N GLU A 4 -33.11 -2.04 -10.27
CA GLU A 4 -32.80 -2.74 -9.02
C GLU A 4 -31.29 -2.97 -8.86
N TRP A 5 -30.60 -3.29 -9.95
CA TRP A 5 -29.14 -3.42 -9.95
C TRP A 5 -28.45 -2.09 -9.63
N ARG A 6 -28.93 -0.98 -10.21
CA ARG A 6 -28.46 0.38 -9.88
C ARG A 6 -28.73 0.74 -8.41
N LEU A 7 -29.87 0.32 -7.85
CA LEU A 7 -30.20 0.57 -6.45
C LEU A 7 -29.28 -0.21 -5.49
N VAL A 8 -29.03 -1.49 -5.76
CA VAL A 8 -28.11 -2.32 -4.97
C VAL A 8 -26.68 -1.78 -5.07
N GLN A 9 -26.25 -1.36 -6.26
CA GLN A 9 -24.93 -0.75 -6.45
C GLN A 9 -24.80 0.59 -5.71
N ALA A 10 -25.85 1.40 -5.67
CA ALA A 10 -25.89 2.62 -4.89
C ALA A 10 -25.83 2.34 -3.37
N GLN A 11 -26.57 1.33 -2.89
CA GLN A 11 -26.53 0.91 -1.49
C GLN A 11 -25.14 0.38 -1.08
N GLN A 12 -24.48 -0.37 -1.96
CA GLN A 12 -23.11 -0.84 -1.77
C GLN A 12 -22.14 0.35 -1.62
N LYS A 13 -22.20 1.32 -2.55
CA LYS A 13 -21.39 2.54 -2.50
C LYS A 13 -21.64 3.38 -1.25
N ILE A 14 -22.89 3.47 -0.78
CA ILE A 14 -23.21 4.15 0.48
C ILE A 14 -22.57 3.46 1.68
N ARG A 15 -22.58 2.12 1.73
CA ARG A 15 -21.94 1.35 2.81
C ARG A 15 -20.42 1.51 2.80
N GLU A 16 -19.80 1.43 1.62
CA GLU A 16 -18.36 1.63 1.46
C GLU A 16 -17.94 3.05 1.88
N LEU A 17 -18.72 4.06 1.49
CA LEU A 17 -18.50 5.44 1.93
C LEU A 17 -18.66 5.59 3.45
N ALA A 18 -19.65 4.95 4.06
CA ALA A 18 -19.85 5.01 5.52
C ALA A 18 -18.66 4.39 6.29
N ILE A 19 -18.11 3.28 5.79
CA ILE A 19 -16.89 2.66 6.37
C ILE A 19 -15.69 3.60 6.19
N ASN A 20 -15.51 4.16 4.98
CA ASN A 20 -14.41 5.07 4.69
C ASN A 20 -14.47 6.34 5.55
N ILE A 21 -15.68 6.87 5.80
CA ILE A 21 -15.89 8.01 6.69
C ILE A 21 -15.49 7.66 8.11
N ARG A 22 -15.95 6.51 8.66
CA ARG A 22 -15.58 6.08 10.01
C ARG A 22 -14.08 5.90 10.18
N MET A 23 -13.42 5.22 9.24
CA MET A 23 -11.96 5.05 9.27
C MET A 23 -11.22 6.39 9.24
N LYS A 24 -11.72 7.36 8.47
CA LYS A 24 -11.16 8.71 8.42
C LYS A 24 -11.42 9.50 9.70
N GLU A 25 -12.57 9.33 10.35
CA GLU A 25 -12.88 9.95 11.65
C GLU A 25 -11.98 9.38 12.77
N GLU A 26 -11.77 8.08 12.79
CA GLU A 26 -10.82 7.42 13.71
C GLU A 26 -9.39 7.94 13.47
N LEU A 27 -8.95 8.03 12.21
CA LEU A 27 -7.65 8.59 11.86
C LEU A 27 -7.50 10.05 12.32
N ILE A 28 -8.54 10.88 12.14
CA ILE A 28 -8.53 12.27 12.61
C ILE A 28 -8.41 12.32 14.14
N THR A 29 -9.09 11.42 14.84
CA THR A 29 -9.06 11.37 16.31
C THR A 29 -7.67 11.01 16.83
N GLU A 30 -7.02 10.01 16.23
CA GLU A 30 -5.65 9.61 16.55
C GLU A 30 -4.64 10.71 16.18
N LEU A 31 -4.83 11.41 15.06
CA LEU A 31 -3.98 12.56 14.69
C LEU A 31 -4.09 13.71 15.69
N ILE A 32 -5.31 14.04 16.14
CA ILE A 32 -5.53 15.07 17.18
C ILE A 32 -4.86 14.65 18.49
N LYS A 33 -4.99 13.38 18.89
CA LYS A 33 -4.37 12.85 20.11
C LYS A 33 -2.84 12.93 20.02
N THR A 34 -2.27 12.46 18.91
CA THR A 34 -0.83 12.53 18.64
C THR A 34 -0.32 13.97 18.63
N GLY A 35 -1.09 14.92 18.07
CA GLY A 35 -0.77 16.34 18.11
C GLY A 35 -0.74 16.92 19.53
N LYS A 36 -1.69 16.53 20.39
CA LYS A 36 -1.71 16.92 21.81
C LYS A 36 -0.54 16.34 22.58
N ASP A 37 -0.20 15.08 22.36
CA ASP A 37 0.93 14.41 23.02
C ASP A 37 2.26 15.05 22.60
N ALA A 38 2.42 15.39 21.31
CA ALA A 38 3.56 16.14 20.81
C ALA A 38 3.66 17.55 21.43
N GLN A 39 2.53 18.25 21.58
CA GLN A 39 2.49 19.56 22.24
C GLN A 39 2.89 19.48 23.73
N ALA A 40 2.44 18.43 24.44
CA ALA A 40 2.82 18.18 25.83
C ALA A 40 4.32 17.89 25.96
N LEU A 41 4.88 17.07 25.06
CA LEU A 41 6.33 16.81 24.98
C LEU A 41 7.12 18.08 24.69
N ASN A 42 6.68 18.91 23.74
CA ASN A 42 7.33 20.19 23.44
C ASN A 42 7.36 21.12 24.66
N LYS A 43 6.27 21.18 25.43
CA LYS A 43 6.23 21.94 26.69
C LYS A 43 7.24 21.42 27.71
N GLN A 44 7.38 20.09 27.82
CA GLN A 44 8.39 19.46 28.69
C GLN A 44 9.82 19.76 28.22
N TYR A 45 10.07 19.75 26.90
CA TYR A 45 11.37 20.12 26.34
C TYR A 45 11.72 21.58 26.60
N CYS A 46 10.78 22.52 26.41
CA CYS A 46 11.00 23.93 26.74
C CYS A 46 11.36 24.11 28.22
N GLN A 47 10.66 23.44 29.13
CA GLN A 47 10.97 23.47 30.56
C GLN A 47 12.36 22.90 30.86
N LYS A 48 12.75 21.81 30.19
CA LYS A 48 14.07 21.19 30.37
C LYS A 48 15.19 22.08 29.84
N ILE A 49 14.96 22.79 28.73
CA ILE A 49 15.90 23.78 28.20
C ILE A 49 16.11 24.91 29.21
N SER A 50 15.03 25.49 29.76
CA SER A 50 15.15 26.57 30.75
C SER A 50 15.89 26.13 32.02
N ARG A 51 15.72 24.89 32.48
CA ARG A 51 16.48 24.34 33.62
C ARG A 51 17.96 24.19 33.30
N LEU A 52 18.29 23.64 32.13
CA LEU A 52 19.69 23.49 31.70
C LEU A 52 20.36 24.85 31.48
N GLU A 53 19.62 25.87 31.04
CA GLU A 53 20.12 27.24 30.93
C GLU A 53 20.42 27.84 32.30
N GLN A 54 19.50 27.72 33.27
CA GLN A 54 19.74 28.15 34.65
C GLN A 54 20.95 27.45 35.28
N GLU A 55 21.07 26.13 35.11
CA GLU A 55 22.22 25.36 35.59
C GLU A 55 23.52 25.80 34.91
N ALA A 56 23.49 26.11 33.61
CA ALA A 56 24.65 26.61 32.89
C ALA A 56 25.06 28.02 33.35
N GLU A 57 24.10 28.91 33.59
CA GLU A 57 24.33 30.24 34.16
C GLU A 57 24.98 30.14 35.56
N GLN A 58 24.47 29.24 36.39
CA GLN A 58 24.97 29.01 37.74
C GLN A 58 26.41 28.47 37.73
N VAL A 59 26.70 27.48 36.89
CA VAL A 59 28.07 26.95 36.71
C VAL A 59 29.02 28.02 36.16
N ARG A 60 28.55 28.90 35.26
CA ARG A 60 29.36 30.04 34.77
C ARG A 60 29.67 31.06 35.87
N ALA A 61 28.71 31.35 36.74
CA ALA A 61 28.91 32.25 37.87
C ALA A 61 29.95 31.67 38.85
N GLU A 62 29.78 30.41 39.25
CA GLU A 62 30.72 29.69 40.13
C GLU A 62 32.14 29.60 39.53
N LEU A 63 32.23 29.41 38.21
CA LEU A 63 33.50 29.40 37.48
C LEU A 63 34.16 30.77 37.51
N ASN A 64 33.42 31.85 37.24
CA ASN A 64 33.95 33.22 37.31
C ASN A 64 34.46 33.55 38.71
N ASP A 65 33.74 33.16 39.76
CA ASP A 65 34.16 33.41 41.14
C ASP A 65 35.40 32.59 41.52
N SER A 66 35.43 31.31 41.13
CA SER A 66 36.61 30.44 41.32
C SER A 66 37.82 30.99 40.56
N GLN A 67 37.62 31.56 39.37
CA GLN A 67 38.68 32.08 38.51
C GLN A 67 39.24 33.42 39.03
N LYS A 68 38.40 34.28 39.64
CA LYS A 68 38.85 35.48 40.37
C LYS A 68 39.70 35.10 41.58
N GLN A 69 39.26 34.13 42.38
CA GLN A 69 40.02 33.63 43.55
C GLN A 69 41.37 33.02 43.14
N LEU A 70 41.40 32.34 41.99
CA LEU A 70 42.62 31.77 41.42
C LEU A 70 43.60 32.88 41.00
N GLN A 71 43.12 33.94 40.34
CA GLN A 71 43.94 35.11 39.97
C GLN A 71 44.49 35.86 41.21
N GLU A 72 43.71 35.99 42.27
CA GLU A 72 44.14 36.61 43.54
C GLU A 72 45.22 35.80 44.27
N LEU A 73 45.20 34.47 44.14
CA LEU A 73 46.22 33.57 44.70
C LEU A 73 47.47 33.48 43.83
N GLU A 74 47.35 33.56 42.51
CA GLU A 74 48.48 33.60 41.57
C GLU A 74 49.28 34.92 41.65
N GLY A 75 48.63 36.01 42.07
CA GLY A 75 49.28 37.32 42.26
C GLY A 75 50.02 37.51 43.59
N LYS A 76 49.94 36.55 44.52
CA LYS A 76 50.66 36.56 45.81
C LYS A 76 51.90 35.66 45.70
N GLU A 77 53.05 36.06 46.26
CA GLU A 77 54.24 35.20 46.28
C GLU A 77 54.01 34.01 47.21
N LEU A 78 53.84 32.81 46.64
CA LEU A 78 53.43 31.58 47.34
C LEU A 78 54.63 30.86 47.98
N TRP A 79 54.89 31.15 49.26
CA TRP A 79 55.99 30.54 50.02
C TRP A 79 55.58 29.28 50.82
N ASP A 80 54.29 29.06 51.07
CA ASP A 80 53.76 27.94 51.90
C ASP A 80 53.25 26.75 51.04
N PRO A 81 53.69 25.49 51.31
CA PRO A 81 53.12 24.28 50.71
C PRO A 81 51.58 24.19 50.77
N GLY A 82 50.96 24.72 51.82
CA GLY A 82 49.50 24.75 51.96
C GLY A 82 48.80 25.65 50.94
N GLU A 83 49.43 26.75 50.53
CA GLU A 83 48.88 27.66 49.52
C GLU A 83 49.03 27.08 48.11
N LYS A 84 50.11 26.32 47.85
CA LYS A 84 50.28 25.57 46.60
C LYS A 84 49.23 24.47 46.43
N HIS A 85 48.88 23.76 47.49
CA HIS A 85 47.80 22.76 47.45
C HIS A 85 46.45 23.40 47.14
N LYS A 86 46.11 24.52 47.81
CA LYS A 86 44.87 25.27 47.55
C LYS A 86 44.79 25.80 46.11
N LEU A 87 45.89 26.32 45.57
CA LEU A 87 45.93 26.78 44.18
C LEU A 87 45.66 25.63 43.20
N GLN A 88 46.24 24.45 43.45
CA GLN A 88 46.03 23.27 42.60
C GLN A 88 44.58 22.75 42.68
N GLU A 89 43.95 22.85 43.85
CA GLU A 89 42.53 22.53 44.07
C GLU A 89 41.60 23.49 43.30
N TYR A 90 41.90 24.80 43.31
CA TYR A 90 41.17 25.77 42.48
C TYR A 90 41.37 25.51 40.97
N ARG A 91 42.58 25.13 40.52
CA ARG A 91 42.84 24.78 39.12
C ARG A 91 42.03 23.57 38.66
N THR A 92 41.97 22.52 39.47
CA THR A 92 41.15 21.32 39.17
C THR A 92 39.66 21.63 39.19
N ARG A 93 39.19 22.46 40.12
CA ARG A 93 37.79 22.92 40.18
C ARG A 93 37.39 23.76 38.96
N VAL A 94 38.26 24.67 38.52
CA VAL A 94 38.03 25.47 37.30
C VAL A 94 38.00 24.57 36.06
N ALA A 95 38.91 23.61 35.93
CA ALA A 95 38.91 22.67 34.81
C ALA A 95 37.64 21.80 34.76
N ALA A 96 37.16 21.32 35.91
CA ALA A 96 35.92 20.56 36.02
C ALA A 96 34.68 21.40 35.63
N ALA A 97 34.62 22.65 36.08
CA ALA A 97 33.54 23.57 35.74
C ALA A 97 33.55 23.95 34.24
N GLN A 98 34.73 24.11 33.63
CA GLN A 98 34.86 24.34 32.18
C GLN A 98 34.36 23.14 31.36
N SER A 99 34.74 21.92 31.74
CA SER A 99 34.22 20.67 31.15
C SER A 99 32.69 20.59 31.22
N LYS A 100 32.12 20.83 32.41
CA LYS A 100 30.67 20.81 32.62
C LYS A 100 29.93 21.85 31.78
N ALA A 101 30.46 23.07 31.68
CA ALA A 101 29.91 24.13 30.85
C ALA A 101 29.92 23.76 29.34
N GLN A 102 30.97 23.08 28.88
CA GLN A 102 31.07 22.63 27.50
C GLN A 102 30.03 21.54 27.16
N VAL A 103 29.81 20.59 28.08
CA VAL A 103 28.77 19.54 27.92
C VAL A 103 27.37 20.16 27.90
N LEU A 104 27.07 21.10 28.81
CA LEU A 104 25.78 21.79 28.83
C LEU A 104 25.54 22.61 27.56
N SER A 105 26.57 23.26 27.02
CA SER A 105 26.49 23.98 25.73
C SER A 105 26.14 23.04 24.56
N LYS A 106 26.81 21.87 24.48
CA LYS A 106 26.50 20.85 23.46
C LYS A 106 25.08 20.31 23.62
N LYS A 107 24.62 20.06 24.85
CA LYS A 107 23.25 19.61 25.14
C LYS A 107 22.21 20.66 24.72
N LYS A 108 22.45 21.94 25.03
CA LYS A 108 21.60 23.07 24.57
C LYS A 108 21.46 23.10 23.05
N GLN A 109 22.59 23.02 22.34
CA GLN A 109 22.58 23.04 20.86
C GLN A 109 21.81 21.85 20.27
N ALA A 110 21.95 20.65 20.86
CA ALA A 110 21.18 19.48 20.42
C ALA A 110 19.67 19.67 20.63
N THR A 111 19.26 20.23 21.78
CA THR A 111 17.84 20.52 22.05
C THR A 111 17.26 21.61 21.14
N GLU A 112 18.02 22.65 20.80
CA GLU A 112 17.59 23.68 19.85
C GLU A 112 17.36 23.12 18.44
N ARG A 113 18.22 22.19 18.00
CA ARG A 113 18.04 21.47 16.74
C ARG A 113 16.77 20.61 16.74
N LEU A 114 16.43 19.98 17.86
CA LEU A 114 15.19 19.21 17.97
C LEU A 114 13.94 20.12 17.88
N VAL A 115 13.98 21.29 18.52
CA VAL A 115 12.88 22.27 18.42
C VAL A 115 12.74 22.80 16.99
N SER A 116 13.84 23.10 16.29
CA SER A 116 13.77 23.56 14.90
C SER A 116 13.19 22.49 13.96
N LEU A 117 13.59 21.23 14.11
CA LEU A 117 12.99 20.11 13.38
C LEU A 117 11.50 19.93 13.70
N SER A 118 11.11 20.06 14.97
CA SER A 118 9.69 20.02 15.37
C SER A 118 8.89 21.12 14.68
N THR A 119 9.35 22.38 14.71
CA THR A 119 8.64 23.49 14.05
C THR A 119 8.54 23.32 12.54
N GLN A 120 9.56 22.73 11.90
CA GLN A 120 9.52 22.41 10.47
C GLN A 120 8.48 21.33 10.16
N SER A 121 8.39 20.28 10.99
CA SER A 121 7.38 19.22 10.83
C SER A 121 5.95 19.77 10.95
N GLU A 122 5.72 20.68 11.90
CA GLU A 122 4.40 21.31 12.14
C GLU A 122 3.95 22.16 10.94
N LYS A 123 4.87 22.92 10.32
CA LYS A 123 4.59 23.64 9.07
C LYS A 123 4.17 22.70 7.93
N ARG A 124 4.84 21.56 7.81
CA ARG A 124 4.53 20.53 6.80
C ARG A 124 3.15 19.92 7.01
N VAL A 125 2.77 19.66 8.27
CA VAL A 125 1.43 19.18 8.62
C VAL A 125 0.37 20.19 8.23
N GLN A 126 0.54 21.47 8.58
CA GLN A 126 -0.41 22.53 8.21
C GLN A 126 -0.57 22.68 6.68
N GLU A 127 0.50 22.49 5.91
CA GLU A 127 0.44 22.52 4.44
C GLU A 127 -0.37 21.34 3.88
N LEU A 128 -0.17 20.13 4.41
CA LEU A 128 -0.96 18.95 4.05
C LEU A 128 -2.45 19.12 4.40
N GLU A 129 -2.77 19.73 5.54
CA GLU A 129 -4.15 20.03 5.93
C GLU A 129 -4.83 20.98 4.93
N ARG A 130 -4.14 22.04 4.50
CA ARG A 130 -4.65 22.96 3.46
C ARG A 130 -4.92 22.23 2.14
N ASN A 131 -4.02 21.33 1.73
CA ASN A 131 -4.20 20.53 0.52
C ASN A 131 -5.39 19.57 0.61
N ILE A 132 -5.58 18.91 1.76
CA ILE A 132 -6.75 18.05 1.99
C ILE A 132 -8.05 18.85 1.92
N GLN A 133 -8.08 20.06 2.50
CA GLN A 133 -9.25 20.93 2.41
C GLN A 133 -9.57 21.33 0.96
N LEU A 134 -8.55 21.66 0.15
CA LEU A 134 -8.71 21.96 -1.26
C LEU A 134 -9.29 20.76 -2.03
N MET A 135 -8.73 19.57 -1.83
CA MET A 135 -9.22 18.33 -2.46
C MET A 135 -10.66 18.01 -2.05
N ARG A 136 -11.06 18.24 -0.78
CA ARG A 136 -12.46 18.08 -0.34
C ARG A 136 -13.41 19.02 -1.08
N ARG A 137 -13.02 20.28 -1.29
CA ARG A 137 -13.82 21.24 -2.07
C ARG A 137 -13.97 20.78 -3.52
N GLN A 138 -12.88 20.34 -4.15
CA GLN A 138 -12.91 19.81 -5.52
C GLN A 138 -13.80 18.56 -5.63
N GLN A 139 -13.68 17.62 -4.69
CA GLN A 139 -14.54 16.43 -4.64
C GLN A 139 -16.03 16.81 -4.51
N GLY A 140 -16.36 17.80 -3.68
CA GLY A 140 -17.71 18.32 -3.54
C GLY A 140 -18.25 18.92 -4.85
N GLN A 141 -17.43 19.67 -5.59
CA GLN A 141 -17.80 20.23 -6.90
C GLN A 141 -18.06 19.13 -7.93
N LEU A 142 -17.19 18.10 -7.99
CA LEU A 142 -17.37 16.96 -8.90
C LEU A 142 -18.63 16.15 -8.55
N GLN A 143 -18.91 15.92 -7.26
CA GLN A 143 -20.13 15.26 -6.84
C GLN A 143 -21.39 16.05 -7.21
N LYS A 144 -21.36 17.39 -7.10
CA LYS A 144 -22.47 18.24 -7.50
C LYS A 144 -22.73 18.13 -9.02
N ARG A 145 -21.68 18.26 -9.83
CA ARG A 145 -21.78 18.09 -11.30
C ARG A 145 -22.31 16.71 -11.68
N LEU A 146 -21.85 15.65 -11.01
CA LEU A 146 -22.32 14.29 -11.26
C LEU A 146 -23.83 14.13 -10.96
N ARG A 147 -24.34 14.78 -9.90
CA ARG A 147 -25.78 14.80 -9.60
C ARG A 147 -26.56 15.53 -10.69
N GLU A 148 -26.08 16.70 -11.12
CA GLU A 148 -26.69 17.49 -12.18
C GLU A 148 -26.76 16.68 -13.50
N GLU A 149 -25.67 16.03 -13.91
CA GLU A 149 -25.63 15.13 -15.08
C GLU A 149 -26.58 13.93 -14.94
N SER A 150 -26.66 13.34 -13.74
CA SER A 150 -27.58 12.22 -13.47
C SER A 150 -29.05 12.64 -13.57
N GLU A 151 -29.37 13.83 -13.07
CA GLU A 151 -30.71 14.41 -13.20
C GLU A 151 -31.05 14.73 -14.65
N GLN A 152 -30.12 15.31 -15.41
CA GLN A 152 -30.28 15.57 -16.85
C GLN A 152 -30.52 14.27 -17.63
N LYS A 153 -29.72 13.23 -17.38
CA LYS A 153 -29.93 11.90 -17.97
C LYS A 153 -31.33 11.38 -17.67
N ARG A 154 -31.80 11.47 -16.42
CA ARG A 154 -33.14 11.02 -16.04
C ARG A 154 -34.24 11.77 -16.79
N ARG A 155 -34.08 13.09 -17.00
CA ARG A 155 -35.00 13.90 -17.81
C ARG A 155 -35.03 13.42 -19.26
N LEU A 156 -33.87 13.24 -19.89
CA LEU A 156 -33.76 12.75 -21.27
C LEU A 156 -34.34 11.34 -21.44
N GLU A 157 -34.10 10.43 -20.49
CA GLU A 157 -34.69 9.09 -20.48
C GLU A 157 -36.23 9.16 -20.44
N THR A 158 -36.81 10.06 -19.65
CA THR A 158 -38.27 10.23 -19.61
C THR A 158 -38.83 10.78 -20.92
N GLU A 159 -38.12 11.70 -21.59
CA GLU A 159 -38.53 12.22 -22.90
C GLU A 159 -38.42 11.14 -23.99
N MET A 160 -37.33 10.38 -24.00
CA MET A 160 -37.11 9.27 -24.93
C MET A 160 -38.19 8.20 -24.77
N ASN A 161 -38.54 7.81 -23.53
CA ASN A 161 -39.63 6.88 -23.26
C ASN A 161 -40.98 7.39 -23.77
N LYS A 162 -41.28 8.69 -23.58
CA LYS A 162 -42.50 9.33 -24.14
C LYS A 162 -42.50 9.28 -25.67
N ARG A 163 -41.38 9.59 -26.32
CA ARG A 163 -41.25 9.49 -27.79
C ARG A 163 -41.44 8.06 -28.27
N GLN A 164 -40.83 7.08 -27.60
CA GLN A 164 -40.98 5.67 -27.93
C GLN A 164 -42.44 5.19 -27.78
N HIS A 165 -43.15 5.64 -26.74
CA HIS A 165 -44.58 5.35 -26.59
C HIS A 165 -45.40 5.94 -27.73
N ARG A 166 -45.15 7.19 -28.12
CA ARG A 166 -45.83 7.83 -29.26
C ARG A 166 -45.58 7.07 -30.57
N VAL A 167 -44.36 6.62 -30.82
CA VAL A 167 -44.02 5.81 -32.01
C VAL A 167 -44.76 4.46 -31.98
N LYS A 168 -44.77 3.76 -30.84
CA LYS A 168 -45.52 2.49 -30.69
C LYS A 168 -47.02 2.66 -30.93
N VAL A 169 -47.61 3.74 -30.40
CA VAL A 169 -49.04 4.08 -30.63
C VAL A 169 -49.29 4.42 -32.10
N GLY A 170 -48.41 5.20 -32.73
CA GLY A 170 -48.48 5.51 -34.16
C GLY A 170 -48.39 4.26 -35.04
N ALA A 171 -47.43 3.36 -34.76
CA ALA A 171 -47.27 2.11 -35.49
C ALA A 171 -48.49 1.19 -35.36
N ARG A 172 -49.07 1.09 -34.15
CA ARG A 172 -50.34 0.37 -33.95
C ARG A 172 -51.47 0.98 -34.78
N ARG A 173 -51.62 2.31 -34.75
CA ARG A 173 -52.63 3.02 -35.54
C ARG A 173 -52.46 2.76 -37.05
N SER A 174 -51.24 2.91 -37.58
CA SER A 174 -50.96 2.60 -38.99
C SER A 174 -51.20 1.13 -39.36
N SER A 175 -50.97 0.20 -38.42
CA SER A 175 -51.29 -1.22 -38.62
C SER A 175 -52.81 -1.46 -38.64
N TRP A 176 -53.58 -0.79 -37.77
CA TRP A 176 -55.04 -0.83 -37.79
C TRP A 176 -55.60 -0.24 -39.07
N ASP A 177 -55.11 0.93 -39.49
CA ASP A 177 -55.53 1.59 -40.74
C ASP A 177 -55.25 0.71 -41.97
N ARG A 178 -54.12 -0.02 -41.97
CA ARG A 178 -53.77 -0.98 -43.04
C ARG A 178 -54.73 -2.19 -43.07
N ALA A 179 -55.01 -2.79 -41.92
CA ALA A 179 -55.94 -3.91 -41.81
C ALA A 179 -57.38 -3.52 -42.19
N GLU A 180 -57.80 -2.30 -41.84
CA GLU A 180 -59.10 -1.75 -42.25
C GLU A 180 -59.18 -1.55 -43.78
N CYS A 181 -58.12 -1.04 -44.40
CA CYS A 181 -58.03 -0.96 -45.86
C CYS A 181 -58.06 -2.34 -46.53
N GLU A 182 -57.36 -3.34 -45.96
CA GLU A 182 -57.36 -4.72 -46.47
C GLU A 182 -58.74 -5.40 -46.34
N LEU A 183 -59.47 -5.15 -45.26
CA LEU A 183 -60.87 -5.59 -45.11
C LEU A 183 -61.79 -4.93 -46.15
N LYS A 184 -61.60 -3.64 -46.43
CA LYS A 184 -62.36 -2.91 -47.45
C LYS A 184 -62.03 -3.37 -48.88
N THR A 185 -60.78 -3.76 -49.17
CA THR A 185 -60.39 -4.29 -50.50
C THR A 185 -60.82 -5.74 -50.68
N THR A 186 -60.68 -6.59 -49.67
CA THR A 186 -61.17 -7.98 -49.71
C THR A 186 -62.70 -8.04 -49.75
N GLY A 187 -63.41 -7.18 -49.03
CA GLY A 187 -64.86 -7.04 -49.15
C GLY A 187 -65.31 -6.65 -50.56
N ARG A 188 -64.59 -5.73 -51.23
CA ARG A 188 -64.82 -5.39 -52.64
C ARG A 188 -64.45 -6.52 -53.61
N ALA A 189 -63.46 -7.35 -53.28
CA ALA A 189 -63.08 -8.52 -54.08
C ALA A 189 -64.11 -9.67 -53.96
N VAL A 190 -64.72 -9.85 -52.79
CA VAL A 190 -65.80 -10.83 -52.54
C VAL A 190 -67.11 -10.41 -53.24
N GLU A 191 -67.42 -9.11 -53.31
CA GLU A 191 -68.53 -8.62 -54.15
C GLU A 191 -68.26 -8.79 -55.67
N ALA A 192 -67.00 -8.84 -56.10
CA ALA A 192 -66.61 -9.07 -57.49
C ALA A 192 -66.51 -10.57 -57.89
N THR A 193 -66.50 -11.49 -56.93
CA THR A 193 -66.36 -12.95 -57.15
C THR A 193 -67.60 -13.75 -56.75
N GLY A 194 -68.77 -13.10 -56.73
CA GLY A 194 -70.06 -13.75 -56.61
C GLY A 194 -70.60 -14.28 -57.94
N ARG A 195 -69.91 -15.22 -58.59
CA ARG A 195 -70.50 -16.24 -59.50
C ARG A 195 -69.48 -17.35 -59.79
N GLU A 196 -69.93 -18.58 -59.53
CA GLU A 196 -69.27 -19.89 -59.79
C GLU A 196 -68.10 -20.21 -58.85
N GLY A 197 -67.99 -21.37 -58.20
CA GLY A 197 -68.74 -22.63 -58.25
C GLY A 197 -67.92 -23.68 -57.48
N SER A 198 -68.64 -24.55 -56.78
CA SER A 198 -68.22 -25.68 -55.94
C SER A 198 -67.04 -26.54 -56.44
N SER A 199 -66.22 -27.11 -55.53
CA SER A 199 -66.24 -28.56 -55.21
C SER A 199 -65.05 -29.08 -54.39
N ASP A 200 -65.39 -30.12 -53.64
CA ASP A 200 -64.69 -31.01 -52.70
C ASP A 200 -63.24 -31.45 -52.95
N GLY A 201 -62.58 -31.86 -51.86
CA GLY A 201 -61.44 -32.77 -51.92
C GLY A 201 -60.71 -32.97 -50.58
N ALA A 202 -61.12 -33.98 -49.82
CA ALA A 202 -60.34 -34.51 -48.69
C ALA A 202 -59.14 -35.34 -49.19
N SER A 203 -57.95 -35.14 -48.60
CA SER A 203 -56.88 -36.14 -48.57
C SER A 203 -56.05 -35.94 -47.31
N ASP A 204 -56.18 -36.90 -46.41
CA ASP A 204 -55.46 -37.05 -45.15
C ASP A 204 -54.07 -37.67 -45.45
N CYS A 205 -53.00 -37.03 -45.00
CA CYS A 205 -51.61 -37.50 -45.15
C CYS A 205 -50.92 -37.55 -43.77
N PRO A 206 -50.93 -38.68 -43.06
CA PRO A 206 -50.15 -38.84 -41.84
C PRO A 206 -48.79 -39.47 -42.18
N GLY A 207 -47.78 -38.64 -42.47
CA GLY A 207 -46.46 -39.15 -42.84
C GLY A 207 -45.25 -38.27 -42.49
N GLU A 208 -45.39 -36.96 -42.39
CA GLU A 208 -44.20 -36.07 -42.34
C GLU A 208 -43.93 -35.42 -40.97
N HIS A 209 -44.87 -35.47 -40.03
CA HIS A 209 -44.65 -34.94 -38.68
C HIS A 209 -43.83 -35.86 -37.75
N GLN A 210 -43.85 -37.18 -37.98
CA GLN A 210 -43.21 -38.16 -37.09
C GLN A 210 -41.70 -38.32 -37.36
N ALA A 211 -41.22 -37.95 -38.55
CA ALA A 211 -39.79 -37.93 -38.89
C ALA A 211 -39.08 -36.67 -38.35
N GLY A 212 -39.76 -35.51 -38.39
CA GLY A 212 -39.26 -34.25 -37.84
C GLY A 212 -39.06 -34.28 -36.32
N GLU A 213 -40.03 -34.82 -35.57
CA GLU A 213 -39.93 -34.92 -34.11
C GLU A 213 -38.83 -35.91 -33.65
N ARG A 214 -38.62 -37.00 -34.39
CA ARG A 214 -37.54 -37.96 -34.10
C ARG A 214 -36.16 -37.36 -34.37
N MET A 215 -35.99 -36.60 -35.46
CA MET A 215 -34.75 -35.88 -35.78
C MET A 215 -34.44 -34.76 -34.78
N VAL A 216 -35.45 -33.99 -34.37
CA VAL A 216 -35.30 -32.91 -33.36
C VAL A 216 -34.96 -33.50 -31.98
N GLY A 217 -35.58 -34.62 -31.60
CA GLY A 217 -35.28 -35.31 -30.33
C GLY A 217 -33.91 -36.02 -30.32
N THR A 218 -33.38 -36.46 -31.46
CA THR A 218 -32.00 -36.97 -31.56
C THR A 218 -30.97 -35.84 -31.55
N ALA A 219 -31.27 -34.71 -32.22
CA ALA A 219 -30.41 -33.52 -32.20
C ALA A 219 -30.32 -32.89 -30.81
N ASP A 220 -31.45 -32.80 -30.08
CA ASP A 220 -31.48 -32.29 -28.69
C ASP A 220 -30.72 -33.22 -27.72
N ARG A 221 -30.77 -34.54 -27.92
CA ARG A 221 -29.98 -35.50 -27.13
C ARG A 221 -28.49 -35.41 -27.42
N LEU A 222 -28.10 -35.28 -28.69
CA LEU A 222 -26.70 -35.09 -29.08
C LEU A 222 -26.16 -33.74 -28.60
N PHE A 223 -26.95 -32.67 -28.69
CA PHE A 223 -26.58 -31.35 -28.17
C PHE A 223 -26.42 -31.38 -26.64
N LYS A 224 -27.34 -32.01 -25.90
CA LYS A 224 -27.20 -32.20 -24.45
C LYS A 224 -25.96 -33.00 -24.08
N HIS A 225 -25.67 -34.09 -24.81
CA HIS A 225 -24.47 -34.88 -24.57
C HIS A 225 -23.20 -34.08 -24.85
N LEU A 226 -23.16 -33.30 -25.94
CA LEU A 226 -22.01 -32.46 -26.30
C LEU A 226 -21.79 -31.32 -25.28
N VAL A 227 -22.87 -30.69 -24.81
CA VAL A 227 -22.82 -29.64 -23.79
C VAL A 227 -22.40 -30.21 -22.42
N LEU A 228 -22.93 -31.36 -22.01
CA LEU A 228 -22.51 -32.04 -20.78
C LEU A 228 -21.05 -32.47 -20.82
N GLN A 229 -20.59 -32.96 -21.97
CA GLN A 229 -19.19 -33.35 -22.16
C GLN A 229 -18.26 -32.14 -22.13
N ALA A 230 -18.60 -31.06 -22.82
CA ALA A 230 -17.85 -29.80 -22.77
C ALA A 230 -17.80 -29.20 -21.35
N LEU A 231 -18.92 -29.22 -20.62
CA LEU A 231 -18.96 -28.81 -19.21
C LEU A 231 -18.10 -29.69 -18.31
N THR A 232 -18.07 -31.01 -18.56
CA THR A 232 -17.25 -31.94 -17.78
C THR A 232 -15.76 -31.67 -18.00
N ASP A 233 -15.35 -31.49 -19.26
CA ASP A 233 -13.97 -31.16 -19.61
C ASP A 233 -13.52 -29.81 -19.03
N ASP A 234 -14.42 -28.83 -19.04
CA ASP A 234 -14.20 -27.52 -18.44
C ASP A 234 -14.09 -27.59 -16.91
N ILE A 235 -14.93 -28.39 -16.24
CA ILE A 235 -14.85 -28.64 -14.80
C ILE A 235 -13.51 -29.31 -14.46
N VAL A 236 -13.11 -30.34 -15.20
CA VAL A 236 -11.83 -31.03 -14.96
C VAL A 236 -10.64 -30.07 -15.15
N ARG A 237 -10.68 -29.22 -16.18
CA ARG A 237 -9.65 -28.20 -16.43
C ARG A 237 -9.60 -27.11 -15.36
N VAL A 238 -10.76 -26.67 -14.86
CA VAL A 238 -10.84 -25.69 -13.78
C VAL A 238 -10.41 -26.31 -12.46
N SER A 239 -10.76 -27.55 -12.18
CA SER A 239 -10.32 -28.31 -11.01
C SER A 239 -8.81 -28.51 -11.00
N SER A 240 -8.20 -28.92 -12.11
CA SER A 240 -6.75 -29.10 -12.19
C SER A 240 -5.98 -27.78 -12.02
N ARG A 241 -6.52 -26.68 -12.57
CA ARG A 241 -5.95 -25.34 -12.37
C ARG A 241 -6.16 -24.82 -10.95
N LEU A 242 -7.29 -25.14 -10.31
CA LEU A 242 -7.53 -24.85 -8.90
C LEU A 242 -6.54 -25.60 -8.01
N GLU A 243 -6.34 -26.90 -8.24
CA GLU A 243 -5.34 -27.69 -7.52
C GLU A 243 -3.92 -27.15 -7.71
N HIS A 244 -3.58 -26.70 -8.92
CA HIS A 244 -2.28 -26.09 -9.19
C HIS A 244 -2.13 -24.75 -8.44
N LEU A 245 -3.14 -23.87 -8.49
CA LEU A 245 -3.15 -22.61 -7.73
C LEU A 245 -3.15 -22.84 -6.22
N GLU A 246 -3.81 -23.89 -5.73
CA GLU A 246 -3.80 -24.26 -4.32
C GLU A 246 -2.41 -24.74 -3.90
N LYS A 247 -1.74 -25.56 -4.73
CA LYS A 247 -0.33 -25.95 -4.55
C LYS A 247 0.59 -24.72 -4.54
N GLU A 248 0.50 -23.84 -5.54
CA GLU A 248 1.27 -22.59 -5.57
C GLU A 248 0.99 -21.70 -4.35
N LEU A 249 -0.27 -21.58 -3.93
CA LEU A 249 -0.63 -20.80 -2.75
C LEU A 249 -0.05 -21.41 -1.47
N THR A 250 -0.09 -22.74 -1.32
CA THR A 250 0.53 -23.44 -0.19
C THR A 250 2.04 -23.28 -0.18
N GLU A 251 2.68 -23.33 -1.36
CA GLU A 251 4.12 -23.16 -1.52
C GLU A 251 4.54 -21.71 -1.25
N LYS A 252 3.81 -20.72 -1.77
CA LYS A 252 4.02 -19.29 -1.49
C LYS A 252 3.75 -18.96 -0.01
N ASN A 253 2.72 -19.54 0.60
CA ASN A 253 2.50 -19.41 2.05
C ASN A 253 3.63 -20.07 2.85
N GLY A 254 4.14 -21.21 2.41
CA GLY A 254 5.33 -21.86 2.97
C GLY A 254 6.54 -20.94 2.91
N GLN A 255 6.84 -20.37 1.74
CA GLN A 255 7.94 -19.42 1.53
C GLN A 255 7.80 -18.18 2.42
N LEU A 256 6.59 -17.61 2.55
CA LEU A 256 6.33 -16.46 3.42
C LEU A 256 6.50 -16.80 4.90
N ARG A 257 6.06 -18.00 5.33
CA ARG A 257 6.26 -18.50 6.69
C ARG A 257 7.73 -18.77 6.98
N HIS A 258 8.45 -19.38 6.04
CA HIS A 258 9.88 -19.65 6.17
C HIS A 258 10.70 -18.36 6.17
N GLY A 259 10.39 -17.38 5.32
CA GLY A 259 11.00 -16.06 5.34
C GLY A 259 10.78 -15.35 6.68
N SER A 260 9.52 -15.29 7.15
CA SER A 260 9.22 -14.67 8.44
C SER A 260 9.82 -15.41 9.63
N ALA A 261 9.92 -16.74 9.59
CA ALA A 261 10.55 -17.53 10.64
C ALA A 261 12.08 -17.39 10.60
N HIS A 262 12.66 -17.29 9.40
CA HIS A 262 14.07 -17.05 9.19
C HIS A 262 14.48 -15.68 9.73
N ASP A 263 13.73 -14.62 9.41
CA ASP A 263 13.96 -13.28 9.94
C ASP A 263 13.86 -13.24 11.46
N GLN A 264 12.87 -13.94 12.04
CA GLN A 264 12.76 -14.04 13.50
C GLN A 264 13.94 -14.80 14.12
N GLN A 265 14.45 -15.83 13.43
CA GLN A 265 15.61 -16.60 13.87
C GLN A 265 16.91 -15.79 13.76
N GLN A 266 17.07 -14.98 12.70
CA GLN A 266 18.19 -14.06 12.55
C GLN A 266 18.22 -13.02 13.68
N ILE A 267 17.08 -12.39 14.01
CA ILE A 267 17.01 -11.44 15.13
C ILE A 267 17.39 -12.12 16.45
N ARG A 268 16.98 -13.39 16.66
CA ARG A 268 17.38 -14.18 17.84
C ARG A 268 18.88 -14.48 17.87
N GLN A 269 19.49 -14.78 16.73
CA GLN A 269 20.93 -14.98 16.63
C GLN A 269 21.69 -13.68 16.95
N GLU A 270 21.24 -12.55 16.42
CA GLU A 270 21.83 -11.24 16.72
C GLU A 270 21.70 -10.86 18.19
N ILE A 271 20.55 -11.13 18.83
CA ILE A 271 20.38 -10.97 20.28
C ILE A 271 21.40 -11.81 21.05
N ASN A 272 21.66 -13.05 20.62
CA ASN A 272 22.65 -13.90 21.26
C ASN A 272 24.09 -13.36 21.09
N SER A 273 24.43 -12.84 19.91
CA SER A 273 25.72 -12.18 19.68
C SER A 273 25.90 -10.95 20.56
N LEU A 274 24.88 -10.09 20.66
CA LEU A 274 24.90 -8.91 21.54
C LEU A 274 25.05 -9.29 23.02
N ARG A 275 24.43 -10.39 23.45
CA ARG A 275 24.59 -10.94 24.81
C ARG A 275 26.02 -11.42 25.06
N GLN A 276 26.63 -12.11 24.10
CA GLN A 276 28.03 -12.56 24.22
C GLN A 276 29.00 -11.39 24.30
N GLU A 277 28.78 -10.33 23.52
CA GLU A 277 29.57 -9.10 23.57
C GLU A 277 29.40 -8.39 24.92
N LYS A 278 28.15 -8.27 25.41
CA LYS A 278 27.86 -7.74 26.74
C LYS A 278 28.60 -8.52 27.85
N ASP A 279 28.59 -9.84 27.78
CA ASP A 279 29.29 -10.68 28.76
C ASP A 279 30.81 -10.46 28.75
N GLN A 280 31.39 -10.12 27.60
CA GLN A 280 32.82 -9.77 27.50
C GLN A 280 33.10 -8.40 28.13
N LEU A 281 32.28 -7.39 27.86
CA LEU A 281 32.42 -6.07 28.49
C LEU A 281 32.22 -6.13 30.00
N LEU A 282 31.26 -6.93 30.48
CA LEU A 282 31.04 -7.16 31.91
C LEU A 282 32.26 -7.80 32.59
N LYS A 283 32.96 -8.73 31.92
CA LYS A 283 34.20 -9.31 32.44
C LYS A 283 35.31 -8.26 32.58
N GLN A 284 35.52 -7.43 31.56
CA GLN A 284 36.49 -6.34 31.61
C GLN A 284 36.17 -5.33 32.71
N ARG A 285 34.88 -5.01 32.88
CA ARG A 285 34.39 -4.14 33.96
C ARG A 285 34.66 -4.75 35.35
N LEU A 286 34.39 -6.04 35.51
CA LEU A 286 34.67 -6.79 36.75
C LEU A 286 36.17 -6.82 37.09
N GLU A 287 37.06 -6.88 36.10
CA GLU A 287 38.51 -6.81 36.33
C GLU A 287 38.92 -5.45 36.92
N LEU A 288 38.37 -4.34 36.42
CA LEU A 288 38.60 -3.00 36.97
C LEU A 288 38.00 -2.85 38.38
N ASP A 289 36.80 -3.39 38.62
CA ASP A 289 36.22 -3.42 39.97
C ASP A 289 37.08 -4.21 40.96
N ASN A 290 37.66 -5.33 40.53
CA ASN A 290 38.51 -6.15 41.37
C ASN A 290 39.80 -5.40 41.76
N LYS A 291 40.39 -4.64 40.83
CA LYS A 291 41.53 -3.75 41.15
C LYS A 291 41.15 -2.70 42.19
N LEU A 292 39.98 -2.08 42.06
CA LEU A 292 39.46 -1.13 43.04
C LEU A 292 39.23 -1.78 44.41
N ARG A 293 38.62 -2.98 44.44
CA ARG A 293 38.37 -3.75 45.67
C ARG A 293 39.64 -4.17 46.40
N GLN A 294 40.73 -4.40 45.65
CA GLN A 294 42.05 -4.70 46.20
C GLN A 294 42.77 -3.45 46.75
N GLY A 295 42.16 -2.26 46.66
CA GLY A 295 42.73 -1.00 47.15
C GLY A 295 43.71 -0.34 46.19
N THR A 296 43.84 -0.85 44.97
CA THR A 296 44.65 -0.24 43.90
C THR A 296 43.90 0.94 43.29
N LEU A 297 44.57 2.10 43.22
CA LEU A 297 44.03 3.27 42.52
C LEU A 297 44.04 3.00 41.01
N LEU A 298 42.93 3.27 40.34
CA LEU A 298 42.86 3.23 38.88
C LEU A 298 43.64 4.41 38.30
N SER A 299 44.29 4.17 37.17
CA SER A 299 44.84 5.24 36.34
C SER A 299 43.70 6.07 35.72
N PRO A 300 43.94 7.36 35.37
CA PRO A 300 42.95 8.17 34.68
C PRO A 300 42.52 7.59 33.31
N GLU A 301 43.35 6.76 32.69
CA GLU A 301 42.95 5.97 31.51
C GLU A 301 41.95 4.86 31.89
N GLU A 302 42.20 4.11 32.96
CA GLU A 302 41.30 3.04 33.43
C GLU A 302 39.95 3.58 33.93
N GLU A 303 39.92 4.75 34.55
CA GLU A 303 38.66 5.41 34.93
C GLU A 303 37.83 5.82 33.71
N ARG A 304 38.48 6.29 32.64
CA ARG A 304 37.80 6.59 31.37
C ARG A 304 37.28 5.31 30.71
N ILE A 305 38.07 4.24 30.73
CA ILE A 305 37.66 2.93 30.20
C ILE A 305 36.47 2.39 30.98
N LEU A 306 36.47 2.50 32.32
CA LEU A 306 35.35 2.07 33.15
C LEU A 306 34.04 2.76 32.75
N PHE A 307 34.09 4.08 32.55
CA PHE A 307 32.92 4.84 32.10
C PHE A 307 32.46 4.42 30.68
N GLN A 308 33.40 4.19 29.77
CA GLN A 308 33.09 3.69 28.41
C GLN A 308 32.49 2.29 28.43
N LEU A 309 32.94 1.41 29.32
CA LEU A 309 32.38 0.08 29.50
C LEU A 309 30.94 0.15 30.02
N ASP A 310 30.67 1.01 31.01
CA ASP A 310 29.32 1.19 31.54
C ASP A 310 28.36 1.77 30.46
N GLU A 311 28.79 2.78 29.68
CA GLU A 311 28.01 3.31 28.55
C GLU A 311 27.78 2.24 27.45
N ALA A 312 28.80 1.45 27.11
CA ALA A 312 28.70 0.42 26.08
C ALA A 312 27.77 -0.73 26.52
N ILE A 313 27.81 -1.13 27.79
CA ILE A 313 26.91 -2.13 28.35
C ILE A 313 25.46 -1.63 28.33
N GLU A 314 25.21 -0.38 28.74
CA GLU A 314 23.87 0.23 28.68
C GLU A 314 23.34 0.31 27.24
N ALA A 315 24.20 0.65 26.28
CA ALA A 315 23.85 0.66 24.86
C ALA A 315 23.50 -0.73 24.33
N LEU A 316 24.25 -1.77 24.72
CA LEU A 316 23.95 -3.15 24.36
C LEU A 316 22.62 -3.63 24.97
N ASP A 317 22.33 -3.26 26.22
CA ASP A 317 21.05 -3.58 26.86
C ASP A 317 19.86 -2.94 26.13
N ALA A 318 19.97 -1.66 25.78
CA ALA A 318 18.96 -0.97 24.97
C ALA A 318 18.78 -1.62 23.58
N ALA A 319 19.87 -2.06 22.94
CA ALA A 319 19.82 -2.74 21.65
C ALA A 319 19.15 -4.12 21.74
N ILE A 320 19.44 -4.89 22.80
CA ILE A 320 18.80 -6.19 23.06
C ILE A 320 17.31 -6.00 23.34
N GLU A 321 16.94 -5.01 24.16
CA GLU A 321 15.55 -4.70 24.49
C GLU A 321 14.77 -4.28 23.24
N TYR A 322 15.33 -3.43 22.39
CA TYR A 322 14.73 -3.05 21.11
C TYR A 322 14.45 -4.26 20.20
N LYS A 323 15.42 -5.16 20.04
CA LYS A 323 15.24 -6.38 19.24
C LYS A 323 14.21 -7.33 19.86
N ASN A 324 14.17 -7.46 21.18
CA ASN A 324 13.16 -8.25 21.88
C ASN A 324 11.74 -7.67 21.74
N GLU A 325 11.59 -6.35 21.84
CA GLU A 325 10.31 -5.68 21.65
C GLU A 325 9.84 -5.79 20.20
N SER A 326 10.76 -5.73 19.23
CA SER A 326 10.44 -5.96 17.80
C SER A 326 9.83 -7.35 17.58
N ILE A 327 10.45 -8.41 18.15
CA ILE A 327 9.90 -9.78 18.10
C ILE A 327 8.51 -9.83 18.76
N THR A 328 8.37 -9.23 19.94
CA THR A 328 7.15 -9.28 20.74
C THR A 328 5.99 -8.52 20.08
N CYS A 329 6.26 -7.32 19.54
CA CYS A 329 5.30 -6.51 18.81
C CYS A 329 4.79 -7.25 17.56
N ARG A 330 5.71 -7.84 16.78
CA ARG A 330 5.35 -8.67 15.62
C ARG A 330 4.42 -9.82 16.02
N GLN A 331 4.74 -10.55 17.09
CA GLN A 331 3.90 -11.66 17.58
C GLN A 331 2.53 -11.18 18.07
N ARG A 332 2.47 -10.00 18.72
CA ARG A 332 1.22 -9.39 19.18
C ARG A 332 0.29 -9.08 18.01
N VAL A 333 0.83 -8.49 16.94
CA VAL A 333 0.08 -8.20 15.70
C VAL A 333 -0.43 -9.48 15.04
N LEU A 334 0.41 -10.50 14.89
CA LEU A 334 0.02 -11.78 14.30
C LEU A 334 -1.06 -12.50 15.11
N ARG A 335 -0.98 -12.45 16.44
CA ARG A 335 -2.00 -13.04 17.32
C ARG A 335 -3.32 -12.28 17.22
N ALA A 336 -3.28 -10.95 17.19
CA ALA A 336 -4.46 -10.11 17.03
C ALA A 336 -5.14 -10.31 15.66
N SER A 337 -4.36 -10.43 14.59
CA SER A 337 -4.92 -10.70 13.26
C SER A 337 -5.54 -12.10 13.19
N ALA A 338 -4.91 -13.12 13.77
CA ALA A 338 -5.47 -14.47 13.85
C ALA A 338 -6.78 -14.51 14.65
N SER A 339 -6.86 -13.79 15.77
CA SER A 339 -8.09 -13.73 16.57
C SER A 339 -9.21 -12.99 15.82
N LEU A 340 -8.90 -11.89 15.12
CA LEU A 340 -9.86 -11.16 14.30
C LEU A 340 -10.41 -12.02 13.16
N LEU A 341 -9.53 -12.79 12.49
CA LEU A 341 -9.94 -13.70 11.42
C LEU A 341 -10.87 -14.79 11.96
N SER A 342 -10.49 -15.46 13.05
CA SER A 342 -11.32 -16.48 13.69
C SER A 342 -12.68 -15.92 14.15
N GLN A 343 -12.69 -14.71 14.72
CA GLN A 343 -13.93 -14.04 15.11
C GLN A 343 -14.80 -13.70 13.90
N CYS A 344 -14.21 -13.23 12.81
CA CYS A 344 -14.92 -12.98 11.55
C CYS A 344 -15.52 -14.26 10.96
N GLU A 345 -14.77 -15.35 10.95
CA GLU A 345 -15.26 -16.67 10.50
C GLU A 345 -16.43 -17.14 11.35
N MET A 346 -16.32 -17.09 12.69
CA MET A 346 -17.39 -17.48 13.59
C MET A 346 -18.64 -16.61 13.40
N ASN A 347 -18.48 -15.29 13.27
CA ASN A 347 -19.59 -14.37 13.02
C ASN A 347 -20.26 -14.61 11.67
N LEU A 348 -19.49 -14.95 10.63
CA LEU A 348 -20.02 -15.29 9.33
C LEU A 348 -20.81 -16.60 9.39
N MET A 349 -20.24 -17.64 10.00
CA MET A 349 -20.90 -18.95 10.15
C MET A 349 -22.18 -18.84 10.97
N ALA A 350 -22.18 -18.03 12.03
CA ALA A 350 -23.39 -17.71 12.78
C ALA A 350 -24.46 -17.07 11.89
N LYS A 351 -24.11 -16.04 11.09
CA LYS A 351 -25.06 -15.40 10.16
C LYS A 351 -25.59 -16.36 9.10
N LEU A 352 -24.74 -17.23 8.56
CA LEU A 352 -25.14 -18.24 7.57
C LEU A 352 -26.08 -19.28 8.19
N SER A 353 -25.92 -19.62 9.47
CA SER A 353 -26.79 -20.57 10.17
C SER A 353 -28.23 -20.10 10.33
N TYR A 354 -28.48 -18.77 10.30
CA TYR A 354 -29.82 -18.19 10.40
C TYR A 354 -30.55 -18.09 9.06
N LEU A 355 -29.90 -18.42 7.94
CA LEU A 355 -30.52 -18.34 6.62
C LEU A 355 -31.41 -19.54 6.36
N SER A 356 -32.61 -19.28 5.84
CA SER A 356 -33.48 -20.33 5.32
C SER A 356 -32.91 -20.98 4.06
N SER A 357 -33.34 -22.20 3.74
CA SER A 357 -32.91 -22.93 2.55
C SER A 357 -33.15 -22.17 1.23
N SER A 358 -34.15 -21.28 1.17
CA SER A 358 -34.37 -20.38 0.03
C SER A 358 -33.36 -19.24 -0.03
N GLU A 359 -33.03 -18.64 1.11
CA GLU A 359 -32.07 -17.54 1.19
C GLU A 359 -30.65 -18.02 0.91
N THR A 360 -30.26 -19.19 1.42
CA THR A 360 -28.97 -19.83 1.12
C THR A 360 -28.84 -20.16 -0.36
N ARG A 361 -29.88 -20.69 -1.01
CA ARG A 361 -29.88 -20.93 -2.46
C ARG A 361 -29.77 -19.64 -3.26
N ALA A 362 -30.52 -18.60 -2.89
CA ALA A 362 -30.43 -17.29 -3.55
C ALA A 362 -29.05 -16.65 -3.38
N LEU A 363 -28.42 -16.83 -2.21
CA LEU A 363 -27.07 -16.37 -1.93
C LEU A 363 -26.06 -17.14 -2.80
N LEU A 364 -26.15 -18.47 -2.86
CA LEU A 364 -25.31 -19.31 -3.71
C LEU A 364 -25.43 -18.93 -5.19
N CYS A 365 -26.64 -18.68 -5.70
CA CYS A 365 -26.82 -18.22 -7.08
C CYS A 365 -26.13 -16.88 -7.33
N LYS A 366 -26.25 -15.90 -6.41
CA LYS A 366 -25.56 -14.60 -6.54
C LYS A 366 -24.04 -14.75 -6.52
N TYR A 367 -23.50 -15.61 -5.65
CA TYR A 367 -22.07 -15.88 -5.60
C TYR A 367 -21.60 -16.62 -6.84
N PHE A 368 -22.38 -17.58 -7.34
CA PHE A 368 -22.08 -18.30 -8.58
C PHE A 368 -22.02 -17.33 -9.77
N ASP A 369 -23.02 -16.46 -9.94
CA ASP A 369 -23.01 -15.41 -10.95
C ASP A 369 -21.77 -14.52 -10.80
N LYS A 370 -21.42 -14.13 -9.57
CA LYS A 370 -20.24 -13.31 -9.32
C LYS A 370 -18.94 -14.03 -9.68
N VAL A 371 -18.82 -15.33 -9.39
CA VAL A 371 -17.67 -16.16 -9.77
C VAL A 371 -17.56 -16.25 -11.29
N VAL A 372 -18.67 -16.48 -11.99
CA VAL A 372 -18.71 -16.51 -13.45
C VAL A 372 -18.25 -15.18 -14.03
N THR A 373 -18.80 -14.05 -13.57
CA THR A 373 -18.38 -12.71 -14.02
C THR A 373 -16.89 -12.46 -13.77
N LEU A 374 -16.39 -12.81 -12.58
CA LEU A 374 -14.96 -12.65 -12.26
C LEU A 374 -14.06 -13.53 -13.13
N ARG A 375 -14.51 -14.74 -13.50
CA ARG A 375 -13.77 -15.62 -14.42
C ARG A 375 -13.71 -15.06 -15.84
N GLU A 376 -14.80 -14.48 -16.33
CA GLU A 376 -14.84 -13.81 -17.62
C GLU A 376 -13.93 -12.57 -17.64
N GLU A 377 -13.97 -11.76 -16.58
CA GLU A 377 -13.08 -10.60 -16.41
C GLU A 377 -11.61 -11.03 -16.35
N GLN A 378 -11.29 -12.08 -15.58
CA GLN A 378 -9.94 -12.65 -15.50
C GLN A 378 -9.44 -13.12 -16.87
N HIS A 379 -10.28 -13.83 -17.63
CA HIS A 379 -9.90 -14.29 -18.96
C HIS A 379 -9.65 -13.12 -19.91
N ARG A 380 -10.51 -12.09 -19.88
CA ARG A 380 -10.35 -10.87 -20.68
C ARG A 380 -9.05 -10.13 -20.35
N GLN A 381 -8.71 -10.02 -19.08
CA GLN A 381 -7.45 -9.42 -18.64
C GLN A 381 -6.24 -10.23 -19.08
N HIS A 382 -6.33 -11.56 -19.03
CA HIS A 382 -5.24 -12.43 -19.48
C HIS A 382 -4.95 -12.24 -20.97
N ILE A 383 -5.99 -12.16 -21.81
CA ILE A 383 -5.83 -11.86 -23.24
C ILE A 383 -5.14 -10.51 -23.44
N ALA A 384 -5.64 -9.46 -22.79
CA ALA A 384 -5.05 -8.11 -22.91
C ALA A 384 -3.59 -8.05 -22.42
N PHE A 385 -3.25 -8.84 -21.40
CA PHE A 385 -1.88 -8.94 -20.91
C PHE A 385 -0.96 -9.61 -21.94
N SER A 386 -1.38 -10.73 -22.53
CA SER A 386 -0.60 -11.40 -23.58
C SER A 386 -0.43 -10.52 -24.83
N GLU A 387 -1.42 -9.69 -25.18
CA GLU A 387 -1.28 -8.69 -26.25
C GLU A 387 -0.19 -7.66 -25.93
N LEU A 388 -0.14 -7.16 -24.69
CA LEU A 388 0.91 -6.22 -24.24
C LEU A 388 2.29 -6.88 -24.19
N GLU A 389 2.39 -8.16 -23.80
CA GLU A 389 3.64 -8.91 -23.82
C GLU A 389 4.18 -9.05 -25.25
N MET A 390 3.34 -9.42 -26.22
CA MET A 390 3.74 -9.47 -27.63
C MET A 390 4.21 -8.09 -28.12
N GLN A 391 3.50 -7.01 -27.78
CA GLN A 391 3.94 -5.65 -28.14
C GLN A 391 5.28 -5.29 -27.50
N LEU A 392 5.51 -5.67 -26.25
CA LEU A 392 6.77 -5.43 -25.57
C LEU A 392 7.93 -6.18 -26.25
N GLU A 393 7.72 -7.43 -26.63
CA GLU A 393 8.70 -8.23 -27.38
C GLU A 393 9.03 -7.59 -28.73
N GLU A 394 8.02 -7.13 -29.47
CA GLU A 394 8.22 -6.39 -30.73
C GLU A 394 9.05 -5.11 -30.53
N GLN A 395 8.76 -4.33 -29.48
CA GLN A 395 9.53 -3.12 -29.15
C GLN A 395 10.97 -3.45 -28.75
N GLN A 396 11.19 -4.52 -27.97
CA GLN A 396 12.53 -4.97 -27.59
C GLN A 396 13.35 -5.41 -28.82
N GLN A 397 12.73 -6.13 -29.76
CA GLN A 397 13.37 -6.49 -31.02
C GLN A 397 13.74 -5.24 -31.83
N LEU A 398 12.86 -4.24 -31.90
CA LEU A 398 13.14 -2.98 -32.58
C LEU A 398 14.31 -2.22 -31.93
N VAL A 399 14.34 -2.14 -30.60
CA VAL A 399 15.46 -1.52 -29.86
C VAL A 399 16.77 -2.23 -30.19
N TYR A 400 16.80 -3.56 -30.12
CA TYR A 400 17.98 -4.34 -30.48
C TYR A 400 18.45 -4.07 -31.92
N TRP A 401 17.53 -4.02 -32.88
CA TRP A 401 17.85 -3.68 -34.27
C TRP A 401 18.44 -2.27 -34.41
N LEU A 402 17.89 -1.28 -33.70
CA LEU A 402 18.38 0.09 -33.71
C LEU A 402 19.76 0.20 -33.06
N GLU A 403 19.99 -0.47 -31.92
CA GLU A 403 21.30 -0.54 -31.26
C GLU A 403 22.37 -1.13 -32.18
N ALA A 404 22.06 -2.26 -32.84
CA ALA A 404 22.94 -2.88 -33.82
C ALA A 404 23.23 -1.96 -35.02
N ALA A 405 22.23 -1.21 -35.49
CA ALA A 405 22.40 -0.25 -36.57
C ALA A 405 23.30 0.94 -36.15
N VAL A 406 23.16 1.43 -34.93
CA VAL A 406 23.99 2.51 -34.38
C VAL A 406 25.45 2.06 -34.22
N GLU A 407 25.70 0.88 -33.64
CA GLU A 407 27.07 0.35 -33.53
C GLU A 407 27.70 0.13 -34.90
N ARG A 408 26.94 -0.38 -35.88
CA ARG A 408 27.43 -0.51 -37.25
C ARG A 408 27.82 0.85 -37.86
N GLN A 409 27.01 1.88 -37.66
CA GLN A 409 27.32 3.23 -38.16
C GLN A 409 28.55 3.82 -37.45
N ARG A 410 28.68 3.60 -36.14
CA ARG A 410 29.85 4.04 -35.36
C ARG A 410 31.14 3.40 -35.88
N LEU A 411 31.14 2.09 -36.10
CA LEU A 411 32.31 1.38 -36.63
C LEU A 411 32.67 1.84 -38.06
N GLU A 412 31.68 2.17 -38.88
CA GLU A 412 31.91 2.73 -40.22
C GLU A 412 32.55 4.13 -40.15
N LEU A 413 32.09 4.99 -39.22
CA LEU A 413 32.68 6.30 -38.99
C LEU A 413 34.12 6.21 -38.46
N ASP A 414 34.39 5.32 -37.51
CA ASP A 414 35.76 5.08 -37.00
C ASP A 414 36.69 4.59 -38.11
N ARG A 415 36.20 3.73 -39.00
CA ARG A 415 36.94 3.28 -40.20
C ARG A 415 37.23 4.44 -41.16
N GLN A 416 36.27 5.32 -41.41
CA GLN A 416 36.47 6.49 -42.28
C GLN A 416 37.47 7.48 -41.67
N LEU A 417 37.37 7.73 -40.36
CA LEU A 417 38.29 8.61 -39.64
C LEU A 417 39.73 8.08 -39.69
N THR A 418 39.93 6.79 -39.45
CA THR A 418 41.26 6.17 -39.52
C THR A 418 41.86 6.19 -40.93
N LEU A 419 41.03 6.06 -41.97
CA LEU A 419 41.49 6.23 -43.36
C LEU A 419 41.93 7.67 -43.64
N GLN A 420 41.14 8.67 -43.20
CA GLN A 420 41.49 10.09 -43.36
C GLN A 420 42.77 10.46 -42.60
N GLN A 421 42.98 9.94 -41.38
CA GLN A 421 44.22 10.15 -40.62
C GLN A 421 45.44 9.61 -41.37
N LYS A 422 45.35 8.38 -41.91
CA LYS A 422 46.43 7.78 -42.70
C LYS A 422 46.74 8.59 -43.97
N GLU A 423 45.71 9.05 -44.68
CA GLU A 423 45.88 9.90 -45.85
C GLU A 423 46.55 11.23 -45.48
N HIS A 424 46.15 11.83 -44.35
CA HIS A 424 46.76 13.06 -43.87
C HIS A 424 48.24 12.88 -43.48
N GLU A 425 48.58 11.78 -42.79
CA GLU A 425 49.97 11.42 -42.48
C GLU A 425 50.82 11.21 -43.74
N GLN A 426 50.28 10.51 -44.74
CA GLN A 426 50.94 10.33 -46.04
C GLN A 426 51.19 11.67 -46.74
N ASN A 427 50.20 12.56 -46.75
CA ASN A 427 50.34 13.89 -47.33
C ASN A 427 51.39 14.75 -46.61
N LEU A 428 51.48 14.66 -45.28
CA LEU A 428 52.54 15.33 -44.51
C LEU A 428 53.92 14.77 -44.82
N GLN A 429 54.05 13.44 -44.99
CA GLN A 429 55.31 12.80 -45.38
C GLN A 429 55.77 13.19 -46.79
N LEU A 430 54.85 13.53 -47.69
CA LEU A 430 55.18 14.02 -49.05
C LEU A 430 55.59 15.49 -49.07
N LEU A 431 55.27 16.26 -48.03
CA LEU A 431 55.59 17.69 -47.90
C LEU A 431 56.91 17.96 -47.15
N LEU A 432 57.43 16.95 -46.43
CA LEU A 432 58.77 16.93 -45.82
C LEU A 432 59.77 16.27 -46.78
#